data_AF-A0A9D5GTE7-F1
#
_entry.id   AF-A0A9D5GTE7-F1
#
_cell.length_a   1.000
_cell.length_b   1.000
_cell.length_c   1.000
_cell.angle_alpha   90.00
_cell.angle_beta   90.00
_cell.angle_gamma   90.00
#
_symmetry.space_group_name_H-M   'P 1'
#
loop_
_entity.id
_entity.type
_entity.pdbx_description
1 polymer ?
#
loop_
_entity_poly.entity_id
_entity_poly.type
_entity_poly.pdbx_seq_one_letter_code
_entity_poly.pdbx_strand_id
1 'polypeptide(L)'
;MEMGSYNLAYTNPVLEIQHAESSSNTSLWGFSSFLLYEFKPNTFIGLVLENPATKTGITSYDLAVSKDFNLNSNGRPIEISPGLRVGYQLITQLINTYKTESDYSINGKSFDSGKINVFLTQKHIHLHPNLTFSIEKSHRLNFFTSINYSFSFNRQIGLTFVEKDKFLFRKKQFLRNGDEGLTINGNDNDILNSGINVNAGIFFHF
;
A
#
# COMPACT_ATOMS: atom_id res chain seq x y z
N MET A 1 -10.76 -21.42 -56.87
CA MET A 1 -9.78 -20.38 -56.49
C MET A 1 -10.02 -20.11 -55.01
N GLU A 2 -9.30 -20.83 -54.14
CA GLU A 2 -9.47 -20.72 -52.69
C GLU A 2 -8.69 -19.49 -52.19
N MET A 3 -9.38 -18.53 -51.59
CA MET A 3 -8.71 -17.46 -50.84
C MET A 3 -8.27 -18.04 -49.50
N GLY A 4 -6.95 -18.21 -49.33
CA GLY A 4 -6.36 -18.59 -48.06
C GLY A 4 -6.66 -17.52 -46.99
N SER A 5 -7.07 -17.98 -45.80
CA SER A 5 -7.20 -17.15 -44.60
C SER A 5 -5.80 -16.81 -44.09
N TYR A 6 -5.49 -15.52 -44.00
CA TYR A 6 -4.25 -15.05 -43.37
C TYR A 6 -4.52 -14.80 -41.89
N ASN A 7 -3.96 -15.65 -41.02
CA ASN A 7 -3.87 -15.35 -39.59
C ASN A 7 -2.72 -14.36 -39.37
N LEU A 8 -3.04 -13.07 -39.29
CA LEU A 8 -2.13 -12.05 -38.79
C LEU A 8 -2.08 -12.13 -37.26
N ALA A 9 -1.06 -12.82 -36.73
CA ALA A 9 -0.74 -12.75 -35.32
C ALA A 9 0.05 -11.45 -35.06
N TYR A 10 -0.62 -10.42 -34.55
CA TYR A 10 0.05 -9.19 -34.10
C TYR A 10 0.52 -9.40 -32.67
N THR A 11 1.81 -9.63 -32.48
CA THR A 11 2.45 -9.58 -31.16
C THR A 11 2.48 -8.11 -30.74
N ASN A 12 1.72 -7.72 -29.71
CA ASN A 12 1.79 -6.36 -29.18
C ASN A 12 3.26 -6.01 -28.89
N PRO A 13 3.75 -4.83 -29.31
CA PRO A 13 5.11 -4.42 -29.00
C PRO A 13 5.31 -4.42 -27.49
N VAL A 14 6.47 -4.92 -27.05
CA VAL A 14 6.86 -4.85 -25.63
C VAL A 14 6.88 -3.37 -25.26
N LEU A 15 5.95 -2.97 -24.40
CA LEU A 15 5.85 -1.61 -23.92
C LEU A 15 6.91 -1.44 -22.83
N GLU A 16 8.10 -1.00 -23.23
CA GLU A 16 9.19 -0.71 -22.31
C GLU A 16 8.88 0.61 -21.58
N ILE A 17 8.35 0.48 -20.37
CA ILE A 17 8.14 1.63 -19.47
C ILE A 17 9.50 1.93 -18.84
N GLN A 18 10.29 2.78 -19.49
CA GLN A 18 11.54 3.29 -18.90
C GLN A 18 11.20 4.22 -17.74
N HIS A 19 11.32 3.70 -16.52
CA HIS A 19 11.20 4.50 -15.31
C HIS A 19 12.48 5.33 -15.12
N ALA A 20 12.52 6.51 -15.72
CA ALA A 20 13.57 7.49 -15.47
C ALA A 20 13.33 8.17 -14.13
N GLU A 21 13.66 7.48 -13.03
CA GLU A 21 14.01 8.08 -11.73
C GLU A 21 14.39 6.95 -10.78
N SER A 22 15.54 7.07 -10.13
CA SER A 22 15.99 6.12 -9.10
C SER A 22 14.97 6.10 -7.97
N SER A 23 14.21 5.02 -7.85
CA SER A 23 13.19 4.77 -6.83
C SER A 23 13.73 4.76 -5.39
N SER A 24 15.03 5.01 -5.19
CA SER A 24 15.72 4.91 -3.90
C SER A 24 15.49 6.08 -2.93
N ASN A 25 14.93 7.22 -3.35
CA ASN A 25 14.81 8.42 -2.49
C ASN A 25 13.39 9.00 -2.34
N THR A 26 12.34 8.26 -2.70
CA THR A 26 10.97 8.79 -2.54
C THR A 26 10.45 8.57 -1.11
N SER A 27 10.42 9.63 -0.30
CA SER A 27 9.71 9.62 0.97
C SER A 27 8.21 9.51 0.71
N LEU A 28 7.57 8.50 1.29
CA LEU A 28 6.13 8.29 1.19
C LEU A 28 5.42 8.99 2.35
N TRP A 29 4.37 9.73 2.02
CA TRP A 29 3.55 10.42 3.00
C TRP A 29 2.16 9.82 3.00
N GLY A 30 1.62 9.60 4.19
CA GLY A 30 0.33 8.95 4.37
C GLY A 30 -0.30 9.29 5.71
N PHE A 31 -1.53 8.82 5.86
CA PHE A 31 -2.31 8.92 7.08
C PHE A 31 -2.44 7.53 7.68
N SER A 32 -2.22 7.42 8.98
CA SER A 32 -2.45 6.20 9.73
C SER A 32 -3.53 6.44 10.77
N SER A 33 -4.50 5.54 10.83
CA SER A 33 -5.62 5.56 11.77
C SER A 33 -5.59 4.30 12.62
N PHE A 34 -5.75 4.47 13.93
CA PHE A 34 -5.70 3.40 14.92
C PHE A 34 -7.03 3.33 15.67
N LEU A 35 -7.65 2.15 15.70
CA LEU A 35 -8.82 1.85 16.52
C LEU A 35 -8.45 0.68 17.43
N LEU A 36 -8.11 0.98 18.68
CA LEU A 36 -7.59 0.02 19.64
C LEU A 36 -8.58 -0.18 20.78
N TYR A 37 -8.79 -1.43 21.18
CA TYR A 37 -9.61 -1.83 22.32
C TYR A 37 -8.72 -2.49 23.38
N GLU A 38 -8.83 -2.01 24.62
CA GLU A 38 -8.14 -2.60 25.77
C GLU A 38 -8.91 -3.82 26.26
N PHE A 39 -8.38 -5.02 26.01
CA PHE A 39 -9.01 -6.27 26.43
C PHE A 39 -8.44 -6.84 27.73
N LYS A 40 -7.26 -6.36 28.14
CA LYS A 40 -6.60 -6.61 29.43
C LYS A 40 -5.82 -5.35 29.82
N PRO A 41 -5.51 -5.14 31.11
CA PRO A 41 -4.75 -3.98 31.55
C PRO A 41 -3.50 -3.74 30.68
N ASN A 42 -3.44 -2.55 30.08
CA ASN A 42 -2.36 -2.09 29.20
C ASN A 42 -2.13 -3.00 27.99
N THR A 43 -3.12 -3.77 27.54
CA THR A 43 -3.00 -4.69 26.40
C THR A 43 -4.14 -4.46 25.43
N PHE A 44 -3.78 -4.16 24.19
CA PHE A 44 -4.70 -3.68 23.18
C PHE A 44 -4.77 -4.61 21.99
N ILE A 45 -5.97 -4.74 21.42
CA ILE A 45 -6.21 -5.37 20.13
C ILE A 45 -7.04 -4.41 19.28
N GLY A 46 -6.79 -4.36 17.98
CA GLY A 46 -7.53 -3.41 17.16
C GLY A 46 -7.17 -3.44 15.69
N LEU A 47 -7.66 -2.43 14.99
CA LEU A 47 -7.45 -2.25 13.56
C LEU A 47 -6.56 -1.03 13.31
N VAL A 48 -5.64 -1.18 12.38
CA VAL A 48 -4.78 -0.10 11.89
C VAL A 48 -4.97 0.02 10.38
N LEU A 49 -5.25 1.24 9.94
CA LEU A 49 -5.48 1.55 8.53
C LEU A 49 -4.45 2.58 8.09
N GLU A 50 -3.65 2.24 7.08
CA GLU A 50 -2.74 3.18 6.44
C GLU A 50 -3.27 3.54 5.06
N ASN A 51 -3.23 4.83 4.72
CA ASN A 51 -3.65 5.33 3.42
C ASN A 51 -2.63 6.35 2.89
N PRO A 52 -2.34 6.34 1.58
CA PRO A 52 -1.40 7.28 1.00
C PRO A 52 -2.02 8.68 0.91
N ALA A 53 -1.22 9.72 1.15
CA ALA A 53 -1.63 11.11 0.94
C ALA A 53 -1.54 11.53 -0.54
N THR A 54 -0.88 10.72 -1.37
CA THR A 54 -0.71 10.96 -2.80
C THR A 54 -1.16 9.75 -3.62
N LYS A 55 -1.05 9.83 -4.95
CA LYS A 55 -1.33 8.71 -5.86
C LYS A 55 -0.32 7.56 -5.74
N THR A 56 0.87 7.83 -5.19
CA THR A 56 1.90 6.84 -4.90
C THR A 56 1.99 6.66 -3.39
N GLY A 57 2.06 5.43 -2.93
CA GLY A 57 2.25 5.13 -1.52
C GLY A 57 1.65 3.79 -1.09
N ILE A 58 1.46 3.69 0.22
CA ILE A 58 1.09 2.45 0.91
C ILE A 58 -0.36 2.56 1.39
N THR A 59 -1.15 1.55 1.07
CA THR A 59 -2.42 1.27 1.73
C THR A 59 -2.29 -0.04 2.51
N SER A 60 -2.65 -0.04 3.79
CA SER A 60 -2.66 -1.26 4.60
C SER A 60 -3.93 -1.40 5.44
N TYR A 61 -4.27 -2.64 5.74
CA TYR A 61 -5.39 -3.05 6.58
C TYR A 61 -4.91 -4.12 7.54
N ASP A 62 -4.65 -3.71 8.78
CA ASP A 62 -3.88 -4.53 9.70
C ASP A 62 -4.67 -4.78 10.98
N LEU A 63 -4.65 -6.03 11.44
CA LEU A 63 -5.01 -6.36 12.80
C LEU A 63 -3.77 -6.14 13.67
N ALA A 64 -3.92 -5.37 14.74
CA ALA A 64 -2.84 -5.01 15.65
C ALA A 64 -3.08 -5.58 17.04
N VAL A 65 -2.00 -6.05 17.66
CA VAL A 65 -1.93 -6.34 19.10
C VAL A 65 -0.74 -5.58 19.67
N SER A 66 -0.91 -4.93 20.81
CA SER A 66 0.17 -4.21 21.50
C SER A 66 0.01 -4.29 23.01
N LYS A 67 1.09 -4.01 23.72
CA LYS A 67 1.09 -3.94 25.18
C LYS A 67 1.91 -2.76 25.65
N ASP A 68 1.34 -1.95 26.52
CA ASP A 68 1.99 -0.75 27.04
C ASP A 68 2.75 -1.07 28.33
N PHE A 69 3.97 -0.57 28.41
CA PHE A 69 4.82 -0.62 29.59
C PHE A 69 5.12 0.81 30.01
N ASN A 70 4.54 1.25 31.13
CA ASN A 70 4.86 2.55 31.70
C ASN A 70 6.24 2.50 32.38
N LEU A 71 7.17 3.29 31.87
CA LEU A 71 8.52 3.46 32.39
C LEU A 71 8.62 4.48 33.53
N ASN A 72 7.58 5.28 33.76
CA ASN A 72 7.54 6.29 34.80
C ASN A 72 6.48 5.97 35.85
N SER A 73 6.89 5.41 36.99
CA SER A 73 5.99 4.98 38.06
C SER A 73 5.46 6.12 38.93
N ASN A 74 6.13 7.28 38.97
CA ASN A 74 5.86 8.36 39.94
C ASN A 74 5.55 9.71 39.28
N GLY A 75 5.00 9.71 38.07
CA GLY A 75 4.68 10.94 37.33
C GLY A 75 3.79 10.67 36.12
N ARG A 76 3.85 11.57 35.13
CA ARG A 76 3.11 11.38 33.87
C ARG A 76 3.64 10.15 33.12
N PRO A 77 2.76 9.29 32.58
CA PRO A 77 3.16 8.09 31.86
C PRO A 77 4.16 8.39 30.72
N ILE A 78 5.20 7.56 30.67
CA ILE A 78 6.12 7.44 29.54
C ILE A 78 6.06 5.98 29.15
N GLU A 79 5.50 5.69 28.00
CA GLU A 79 5.15 4.32 27.62
C GLU A 79 6.05 3.82 26.50
N ILE A 80 6.46 2.56 26.62
CA ILE A 80 6.94 1.77 25.50
C ILE A 80 5.89 0.72 25.20
N SER A 81 5.48 0.67 23.93
CA SER A 81 4.47 -0.25 23.44
C SER A 81 5.05 -1.11 22.32
N PRO A 82 5.66 -2.26 22.63
CA PRO A 82 5.89 -3.27 21.62
C PRO A 82 4.55 -3.78 21.11
N GLY A 83 4.49 -4.02 19.81
CA GLY A 83 3.31 -4.57 19.18
C GLY A 83 3.65 -5.33 17.92
N LEU A 84 2.60 -5.93 17.38
CA LEU A 84 2.64 -6.74 16.19
C LEU A 84 1.38 -6.44 15.39
N ARG A 85 1.57 -6.12 14.11
CA ARG A 85 0.47 -5.96 13.16
C ARG A 85 0.58 -7.02 12.10
N VAL A 86 -0.55 -7.60 11.70
CA VAL A 86 -0.62 -8.57 10.60
C VAL A 86 -1.77 -8.16 9.70
N GLY A 87 -1.51 -8.14 8.40
CA GLY A 87 -2.46 -7.50 7.51
C GLY A 87 -2.13 -7.66 6.05
N TYR A 88 -2.94 -6.96 5.26
CA TYR A 88 -2.80 -6.90 3.82
C TYR A 88 -2.29 -5.52 3.42
N GLN A 89 -1.25 -5.49 2.58
CA GLN A 89 -0.64 -4.27 2.09
C GLN A 89 -0.67 -4.19 0.57
N LEU A 90 -1.01 -3.01 0.10
CA LEU A 90 -0.98 -2.58 -1.28
C LEU A 90 0.01 -1.43 -1.40
N ILE A 91 1.08 -1.64 -2.16
CA ILE A 91 2.02 -0.60 -2.55
C ILE A 91 1.67 -0.19 -3.98
N THR A 92 1.46 1.10 -4.21
CA THR A 92 1.15 1.62 -5.55
C THR A 92 2.11 2.72 -5.91
N GLN A 93 2.58 2.70 -7.15
CA GLN A 93 3.38 3.75 -7.76
C GLN A 93 2.73 4.14 -9.07
N LEU A 94 2.31 5.39 -9.19
CA LEU A 94 1.75 5.88 -10.45
C LEU A 94 2.85 5.86 -11.52
N ILE A 95 2.63 5.10 -12.58
CA ILE A 95 3.50 5.14 -13.76
C ILE A 95 3.13 6.34 -14.60
N ASN A 96 1.88 6.37 -15.07
CA ASN A 96 1.39 7.45 -15.91
C ASN A 96 -0.15 7.47 -15.98
N THR A 97 -0.70 8.53 -16.56
CA THR A 97 -2.09 8.61 -16.99
C THR A 97 -2.15 8.49 -18.50
N TYR A 98 -2.84 7.47 -19.00
CA TYR A 98 -3.04 7.24 -20.43
C TYR A 98 -4.45 7.66 -20.84
N LYS A 99 -4.59 8.12 -22.09
CA LYS A 99 -5.89 8.39 -22.70
C LYS A 99 -6.18 7.28 -23.71
N THR A 100 -7.32 6.64 -23.59
CA THR A 100 -7.81 5.64 -24.54
C THR A 100 -8.91 6.25 -25.39
N GLU A 101 -8.87 5.97 -26.69
CA GLU A 101 -9.85 6.49 -27.66
C GLU A 101 -11.03 5.54 -27.85
N SER A 102 -10.87 4.27 -27.45
CA SER A 102 -11.89 3.24 -27.51
C SER A 102 -11.99 2.49 -26.18
N ASP A 103 -13.15 1.86 -25.96
CA ASP A 103 -13.34 0.92 -24.87
C ASP A 103 -12.38 -0.26 -25.03
N TYR A 104 -11.97 -0.85 -23.92
CA TYR A 104 -11.01 -1.95 -23.90
C TYR A 104 -11.25 -2.84 -22.68
N SER A 105 -10.65 -4.03 -22.64
CA SER A 105 -10.82 -4.97 -21.53
C SER A 105 -9.47 -5.40 -20.98
N ILE A 106 -9.39 -5.54 -19.66
CA ILE A 106 -8.22 -6.08 -18.95
C ILE A 106 -8.72 -7.18 -18.05
N ASN A 107 -8.16 -8.39 -18.17
CA ASN A 107 -8.57 -9.58 -17.42
C ASN A 107 -10.10 -9.75 -17.39
N GLY A 108 -10.74 -9.60 -18.56
CA GLY A 108 -12.18 -9.72 -18.74
C GLY A 108 -13.02 -8.53 -18.21
N LYS A 109 -12.41 -7.54 -17.56
CA LYS A 109 -13.10 -6.35 -17.07
C LYS A 109 -13.05 -5.23 -18.11
N SER A 110 -14.21 -4.83 -18.61
CA SER A 110 -14.32 -3.74 -19.59
C SER A 110 -14.15 -2.37 -18.93
N PHE A 111 -13.31 -1.54 -19.52
CA PHE A 111 -13.04 -0.14 -19.20
C PHE A 111 -13.58 0.74 -20.33
N ASP A 112 -14.18 1.87 -19.95
CA ASP A 112 -14.71 2.80 -20.94
C ASP A 112 -13.55 3.66 -21.50
N SER A 113 -13.70 4.14 -22.73
CA SER A 113 -12.79 5.14 -23.31
C SER A 113 -12.66 6.38 -22.41
N GLY A 114 -11.44 6.90 -22.25
CA GLY A 114 -11.19 8.04 -21.37
C GLY A 114 -9.80 8.04 -20.75
N LYS A 115 -9.67 8.69 -19.58
CA LYS A 115 -8.38 8.75 -18.87
C LYS A 115 -8.26 7.62 -17.85
N ILE A 116 -7.16 6.89 -17.92
CA ILE A 116 -6.82 5.79 -17.01
C ILE A 116 -5.47 6.04 -16.36
N ASN A 117 -5.45 5.98 -15.03
CA ASN A 117 -4.20 5.92 -14.30
C ASN A 117 -3.72 4.47 -14.28
N VAL A 118 -2.45 4.27 -14.63
CA VAL A 118 -1.79 2.97 -14.54
C VAL A 118 -0.74 3.05 -13.44
N PHE A 119 -0.82 2.11 -12.51
CA PHE A 119 0.07 2.01 -11.37
C PHE A 119 0.87 0.73 -11.46
N LEU A 120 2.16 0.80 -11.15
CA LEU A 120 2.94 -0.35 -10.73
C LEU A 120 2.51 -0.69 -9.29
N THR A 121 2.07 -1.93 -9.08
CA THR A 121 1.39 -2.33 -7.85
C THR A 121 2.01 -3.59 -7.28
N GLN A 122 2.33 -3.55 -5.98
CA GLN A 122 2.69 -4.71 -5.17
C GLN A 122 1.55 -5.04 -4.22
N LYS A 123 1.19 -6.31 -4.14
CA LYS A 123 0.23 -6.85 -3.18
C LYS A 123 0.91 -7.91 -2.35
N HIS A 124 0.74 -7.87 -1.05
CA HIS A 124 1.26 -8.92 -0.18
C HIS A 124 0.56 -8.92 1.17
N ILE A 125 0.65 -10.06 1.85
CA ILE A 125 0.36 -10.13 3.28
C ILE A 125 1.64 -9.75 4.01
N HIS A 126 1.57 -9.02 5.11
CA HIS A 126 2.74 -8.70 5.89
C HIS A 126 2.61 -9.06 7.37
N LEU A 127 3.76 -9.09 8.03
CA LEU A 127 3.90 -9.03 9.48
C LEU A 127 4.75 -7.81 9.83
N HIS A 128 4.22 -6.96 10.69
CA HIS A 128 4.76 -5.65 11.05
C HIS A 128 4.98 -5.58 12.57
N PRO A 129 6.11 -6.09 13.10
CA PRO A 129 6.51 -5.74 14.44
C PRO A 129 6.73 -4.23 14.53
N ASN A 130 6.25 -3.65 15.61
CA ASN A 130 6.43 -2.24 15.89
C ASN A 130 6.86 -1.99 17.33
N LEU A 131 7.51 -0.86 17.52
CA LEU A 131 7.86 -0.33 18.82
C LEU A 131 7.42 1.12 18.86
N THR A 132 6.42 1.41 19.68
CA THR A 132 5.91 2.77 19.87
C THR A 132 6.42 3.32 21.20
N PHE A 133 6.86 4.57 21.17
CA PHE A 133 7.19 5.35 22.35
C PHE A 133 6.15 6.45 22.49
N SER A 134 5.52 6.54 23.66
CA SER A 134 4.45 7.48 23.96
C SER A 134 4.82 8.33 25.18
N ILE A 135 4.49 9.62 25.14
CA ILE A 135 4.65 10.54 26.28
C ILE A 135 3.33 11.27 26.51
N GLU A 136 2.82 11.19 27.75
CA GLU A 136 1.61 11.89 28.13
C GLU A 136 1.84 13.40 28.28
N LYS A 137 1.13 14.20 27.47
CA LYS A 137 1.06 15.67 27.64
C LYS A 137 -0.10 16.08 28.55
N SER A 138 -1.20 15.34 28.54
CA SER A 138 -2.34 15.48 29.44
C SER A 138 -3.11 14.16 29.48
N HIS A 139 -4.00 13.94 30.44
CA HIS A 139 -4.77 12.69 30.58
C HIS A 139 -5.62 12.28 29.36
N ARG A 140 -5.69 13.12 28.31
CA ARG A 140 -6.39 12.83 27.05
C ARG A 140 -5.49 12.89 25.82
N LEU A 141 -4.25 13.36 25.96
CA LEU A 141 -3.38 13.69 24.82
C LEU A 141 -1.98 13.15 25.06
N ASN A 142 -1.58 12.21 24.21
CA ASN A 142 -0.25 11.62 24.19
C ASN A 142 0.40 11.91 22.85
N PHE A 143 1.70 12.21 22.86
CA PHE A 143 2.51 12.25 21.65
C PHE A 143 3.20 10.91 21.49
N PHE A 144 3.31 10.42 20.26
CA PHE A 144 4.01 9.18 20.00
C PHE A 144 4.99 9.28 18.83
N THR A 145 6.00 8.43 18.88
CA THR A 145 6.84 8.05 17.74
C THR A 145 6.89 6.54 17.69
N SER A 146 6.89 5.94 16.51
CA SER A 146 7.02 4.50 16.36
C SER A 146 7.94 4.11 15.22
N ILE A 147 8.63 2.99 15.41
CA ILE A 147 9.44 2.34 14.39
C ILE A 147 8.79 1.02 14.07
N ASN A 148 8.62 0.74 12.78
CA ASN A 148 7.90 -0.42 12.27
C ASN A 148 8.80 -1.08 11.24
N TYR A 149 8.86 -2.41 11.24
CA TYR A 149 9.57 -3.16 10.22
C TYR A 149 8.60 -4.06 9.44
N SER A 150 8.71 -4.13 8.12
CA SER A 150 7.78 -4.88 7.27
C SER A 150 8.37 -6.21 6.77
N PHE A 151 7.82 -7.33 7.23
CA PHE A 151 8.06 -8.64 6.63
C PHE A 151 6.94 -8.98 5.66
N SER A 152 7.26 -9.10 4.37
CA SER A 152 6.26 -9.30 3.30
C SER A 152 6.24 -10.75 2.80
N PHE A 153 5.05 -11.36 2.75
CA PHE A 153 4.77 -12.73 2.31
C PHE A 153 3.82 -12.75 1.10
N ASN A 154 3.93 -13.78 0.25
CA ASN A 154 3.05 -13.98 -0.92
C ASN A 154 3.00 -12.75 -1.85
N ARG A 155 4.18 -12.22 -2.18
CA ARG A 155 4.33 -11.00 -2.99
C ARG A 155 3.79 -11.23 -4.40
N GLN A 156 2.94 -10.33 -4.85
CA GLN A 156 2.45 -10.27 -6.23
C GLN A 156 2.71 -8.88 -6.78
N ILE A 157 3.44 -8.81 -7.89
CA ILE A 157 3.74 -7.58 -8.62
C ILE A 157 2.89 -7.57 -9.89
N GLY A 158 2.42 -6.39 -10.29
CA GLY A 158 1.60 -6.24 -11.49
C GLY A 158 1.22 -4.79 -11.76
N LEU A 159 0.36 -4.59 -12.75
CA LEU A 159 -0.19 -3.29 -13.08
C LEU A 159 -1.62 -3.15 -12.54
N THR A 160 -1.94 -2.00 -11.99
CA THR A 160 -3.32 -1.62 -11.64
C THR A 160 -3.81 -0.52 -12.55
N PHE A 161 -4.97 -0.72 -13.15
CA PHE A 161 -5.63 0.21 -14.04
C PHE A 161 -6.84 0.81 -13.32
N VAL A 162 -6.95 2.14 -13.28
CA VAL A 162 -8.02 2.86 -12.60
C VAL A 162 -8.58 3.97 -13.47
N GLU A 163 -9.89 3.96 -13.74
CA GLU A 163 -10.58 5.06 -14.44
C GLU A 163 -10.52 6.36 -13.63
N LYS A 164 -10.24 7.48 -14.30
CA LYS A 164 -10.13 8.80 -13.64
C LYS A 164 -11.47 9.55 -13.58
N ASP A 165 -12.26 9.46 -14.65
CA ASP A 165 -13.31 10.43 -14.94
C ASP A 165 -14.63 10.20 -14.19
N LYS A 166 -14.73 9.13 -13.38
CA LYS A 166 -15.92 8.83 -12.55
C LYS A 166 -15.58 9.00 -11.08
N PHE A 167 -16.45 9.56 -10.24
CA PHE A 167 -16.14 9.74 -8.80
C PHE A 167 -16.54 8.52 -7.94
N LEU A 168 -17.70 7.91 -8.22
CA LEU A 168 -18.31 6.88 -7.34
C LEU A 168 -18.25 5.44 -7.89
N PHE A 169 -17.91 5.24 -9.16
CA PHE A 169 -17.89 3.91 -9.80
C PHE A 169 -16.64 3.70 -10.67
N ARG A 170 -15.48 4.17 -10.18
CA ARG A 170 -14.21 3.97 -10.88
C ARG A 170 -13.94 2.48 -11.02
N LYS A 171 -13.89 1.99 -12.25
CA LYS A 171 -13.43 0.63 -12.49
C LYS A 171 -11.95 0.55 -12.14
N LYS A 172 -11.59 -0.48 -11.38
CA LYS A 172 -10.22 -0.84 -11.01
C LYS A 172 -9.96 -2.30 -11.34
N GLN A 173 -8.84 -2.61 -11.97
CA GLN A 173 -8.40 -3.98 -12.27
C GLN A 173 -6.90 -4.13 -12.01
N PHE A 174 -6.51 -5.28 -11.49
CA PHE A 174 -5.11 -5.66 -11.35
C PHE A 174 -4.78 -6.75 -12.37
N LEU A 175 -3.68 -6.56 -13.08
CA LEU A 175 -3.07 -7.52 -13.98
C LEU A 175 -1.73 -7.94 -13.38
N ARG A 176 -1.60 -9.22 -13.00
CA ARG A 176 -0.38 -9.72 -12.37
C ARG A 176 0.72 -9.88 -13.42
N ASN A 177 1.97 -9.73 -13.00
CA ASN A 177 3.11 -10.08 -13.84
C ASN A 177 3.00 -11.55 -14.32
N GLY A 178 3.22 -11.78 -15.61
CA GLY A 178 3.04 -13.06 -16.29
C GLY A 178 1.63 -13.30 -16.86
N ASP A 179 0.63 -12.50 -16.49
CA ASP A 179 -0.71 -12.60 -17.07
C ASP A 179 -0.81 -11.71 -18.33
N GLU A 180 -1.59 -12.13 -19.34
CA GLU A 180 -1.83 -11.38 -20.60
C GLU A 180 -0.54 -10.91 -21.33
N GLY A 181 0.56 -11.65 -21.19
CA GLY A 181 1.85 -11.28 -21.80
C GLY A 181 2.56 -10.12 -21.11
N LEU A 182 2.05 -9.63 -19.98
CA LEU A 182 2.71 -8.60 -19.17
C LEU A 182 4.01 -9.17 -18.60
N THR A 183 5.13 -8.56 -18.94
CA THR A 183 6.44 -8.86 -18.36
C THR A 183 6.98 -7.62 -17.66
N ILE A 184 7.09 -7.69 -16.33
CA ILE A 184 7.71 -6.67 -15.50
C ILE A 184 9.07 -7.23 -15.07
N ASN A 185 10.14 -6.65 -15.62
CA ASN A 185 11.51 -6.93 -15.23
C ASN A 185 11.98 -5.84 -14.27
N GLY A 186 12.27 -6.21 -13.03
CA GLY A 186 12.85 -5.30 -12.02
C GLY A 186 14.11 -5.92 -11.44
N ASN A 187 15.13 -5.09 -11.19
CA ASN A 187 16.34 -5.51 -10.49
C ASN A 187 16.10 -5.73 -8.98
N ASP A 188 15.02 -5.14 -8.44
CA ASP A 188 14.68 -5.18 -7.02
C ASP A 188 13.44 -6.06 -6.77
N ASN A 189 13.48 -6.82 -5.67
CA ASN A 189 12.38 -7.69 -5.22
C ASN A 189 11.18 -6.91 -4.62
N ASP A 190 11.28 -5.59 -4.53
CA ASP A 190 10.26 -4.70 -3.98
C ASP A 190 10.13 -3.43 -4.84
N ILE A 191 8.89 -3.00 -5.09
CA ILE A 191 8.59 -1.77 -5.86
C ILE A 191 9.04 -0.52 -5.09
N LEU A 192 9.01 -0.58 -3.77
CA LEU A 192 9.51 0.45 -2.86
C LEU A 192 10.26 -0.24 -1.72
N ASN A 193 11.42 0.29 -1.33
CA ASN A 193 12.16 -0.21 -0.18
C ASN A 193 11.48 0.22 1.13
N SER A 194 10.38 -0.45 1.48
CA SER A 194 9.55 -0.13 2.65
C SER A 194 9.91 -1.00 3.87
N GLY A 195 11.18 -1.34 4.04
CA GLY A 195 11.64 -2.20 5.12
C GLY A 195 11.39 -1.59 6.51
N ILE A 196 11.66 -0.29 6.66
CA ILE A 196 11.49 0.45 7.92
C ILE A 196 10.56 1.64 7.69
N ASN A 197 9.58 1.81 8.57
CA ASN A 197 8.69 2.97 8.61
C ASN A 197 8.77 3.64 9.98
N VAL A 198 8.94 4.97 10.00
CA VAL A 198 8.88 5.80 11.19
C VAL A 198 7.59 6.62 11.16
N ASN A 199 6.74 6.41 12.15
CA ASN A 199 5.52 7.20 12.32
C ASN A 199 5.67 8.14 13.52
N ALA A 200 5.08 9.33 13.45
CA ALA A 200 4.95 10.22 14.59
C ALA A 200 3.54 10.84 14.59
N GLY A 201 2.98 11.07 15.77
CA GLY A 201 1.62 11.57 15.86
C GLY A 201 1.11 11.83 17.27
N ILE A 202 -0.21 11.92 17.36
CA ILE A 202 -0.94 12.22 18.59
C ILE A 202 -1.98 11.12 18.81
N PHE A 203 -2.02 10.54 20.00
CA PHE A 203 -3.11 9.68 20.45
C PHE A 203 -4.07 10.48 21.32
N PHE A 204 -5.36 10.24 21.10
CA PHE A 204 -6.44 10.72 21.96
C PHE A 204 -6.99 9.54 22.75
N HIS A 205 -6.92 9.64 24.08
CA HIS A 205 -7.61 8.71 24.98
C HIS A 205 -8.99 9.28 25.30
N PHE A 206 -10.03 8.49 25.02
CA PHE A 206 -11.44 8.82 25.25
C PHE A 206 -11.99 8.02 26.42
#